data_AF-A0A149QK93-F1
#
_entry.id   AF-A0A149QK93-F1
#
_cell.length_a   1.000
_cell.length_b   1.000
_cell.length_c   1.000
_cell.angle_alpha   90.00
_cell.angle_beta   90.00
_cell.angle_gamma   90.00
#
_symmetry.space_group_name_H-M   'P 1'
#
loop_
_entity.id
_entity.type
_entity.pdbx_description
1 polymer ?
#
loop_
_entity_poly.entity_id
_entity_poly.type
_entity_poly.pdbx_seq_one_letter_code
_entity_poly.pdbx_strand_id
1 'polypeptide(L)'
;MKGLKLASAVVACGLFFVSPVWASGDQPAKVLEDPSAYAEVVALLEREVGSQLTRHLQERGELRHVSVSIRLNAKARSMVISFGPGYLPGPDRGYDELFLIPMASSLRFYAEKSGLIVNDIDFLFDGKTLEEYYPEDLAVPPQARARSTHTSALVSASHGYISLHPSREWKFQRPAPLGIQEDTLSPLFGDELQGLIEQRSGLTVHRARSRSTELHPESGKPWEHMSSRYHLKALFPERTDMWNEFPNSPESAREKEEDIRARPNYANHLGVDVMLSLHTNGSDSASLRGTEVYYHQDKPQDKALADSILCGMREIIRAQPGYRDFPIRESSTSARHGENRIGTMPSVIIETAYHSNPDDVAALQDPVFRSASMKGVEKGYRLWAQDKACEPLMLHPIPDVEVPLQAMRELTVAFAGNPQYPLELEVVVADCDRPGYCTPWKGRFEDPDAPVKFGVSCSSTEPGSVRWNVLMRDADDVVAAPVAFTQSCVRA
;
A
#
# COMPACT_ATOMS: atom_id res chain seq x y z
N MET A 1 -57.58 41.54 -49.97
CA MET A 1 -57.39 40.77 -51.22
C MET A 1 -56.33 39.72 -50.93
N LYS A 2 -56.72 38.50 -50.57
CA LYS A 2 -56.92 37.30 -51.43
C LYS A 2 -55.63 36.78 -52.10
N GLY A 3 -55.34 35.51 -51.83
CA GLY A 3 -54.41 34.63 -52.55
C GLY A 3 -53.49 33.87 -51.60
N LEU A 4 -53.96 32.94 -50.77
CA LEU A 4 -54.23 31.52 -51.08
C LEU A 4 -53.13 30.87 -51.96
N LYS A 5 -52.26 30.07 -51.33
CA LYS A 5 -51.56 28.96 -51.99
C LYS A 5 -51.75 27.68 -51.16
N LEU A 6 -52.21 26.67 -51.88
CA LEU A 6 -52.60 25.34 -51.43
C LEU A 6 -51.43 24.56 -50.85
N ALA A 7 -51.75 23.80 -49.81
CA ALA A 7 -50.96 22.69 -49.31
C ALA A 7 -51.04 21.49 -50.27
N SER A 8 -49.90 20.84 -50.52
CA SER A 8 -49.84 19.48 -51.04
C SER A 8 -49.29 18.59 -49.94
N ALA A 9 -50.15 17.72 -49.43
CA ALA A 9 -49.81 16.67 -48.48
C ALA A 9 -49.02 15.56 -49.21
N VAL A 10 -47.81 15.29 -48.73
CA VAL A 10 -47.14 14.01 -48.99
C VAL A 10 -47.31 13.16 -47.74
N VAL A 11 -48.11 12.12 -47.88
CA VAL A 11 -48.22 11.02 -46.92
C VAL A 11 -46.93 10.21 -47.02
N ALA A 12 -46.12 10.25 -45.97
CA ALA A 12 -45.09 9.27 -45.73
C ALA A 12 -45.43 8.54 -44.42
N CYS A 13 -45.89 7.30 -44.56
CA CYS A 13 -46.01 6.34 -43.46
C CYS A 13 -44.64 6.11 -42.84
N GLY A 14 -44.37 6.75 -41.71
CA GLY A 14 -43.32 6.38 -40.77
C GLY A 14 -43.97 5.77 -39.54
N LEU A 15 -43.74 4.48 -39.32
CA LEU A 15 -44.11 3.77 -38.10
C LEU A 15 -43.53 4.53 -36.89
N PHE A 16 -44.40 4.99 -35.99
CA PHE A 16 -43.98 5.43 -34.67
C PHE A 16 -43.48 4.20 -33.91
N PHE A 17 -42.16 4.03 -33.84
CA PHE A 17 -41.57 3.25 -32.76
C PHE A 17 -41.72 4.07 -31.48
N VAL A 18 -42.82 3.81 -30.76
CA VAL A 18 -42.91 4.14 -29.35
C VAL A 18 -41.90 3.25 -28.64
N SER A 19 -40.74 3.81 -28.31
CA SER A 19 -39.78 3.13 -27.44
C SER A 19 -40.49 2.79 -26.13
N PRO A 20 -40.47 1.53 -25.66
CA PRO A 20 -40.98 1.23 -24.34
C PRO A 20 -40.05 1.91 -23.34
N VAL A 21 -40.63 2.73 -22.47
CA VAL A 21 -39.98 3.14 -21.22
C VAL A 21 -39.85 1.88 -20.38
N TRP A 22 -38.67 1.26 -20.40
CA TRP A 22 -38.31 0.24 -19.41
C TRP A 22 -37.94 0.99 -18.14
N ALA A 23 -38.91 1.14 -17.25
CA ALA A 23 -38.64 1.41 -15.85
C ALA A 23 -38.07 0.13 -15.22
N SER A 24 -36.76 -0.08 -15.32
CA SER A 24 -36.05 -1.03 -14.47
C SER A 24 -35.55 -0.27 -13.25
N GLY A 25 -36.35 -0.27 -12.19
CA GLY A 25 -35.84 -0.05 -10.86
C GLY A 25 -34.97 -1.25 -10.49
N ASP A 26 -33.67 -1.17 -10.75
CA ASP A 26 -32.68 -2.05 -10.14
C ASP A 26 -32.50 -1.59 -8.69
N GLN A 27 -33.39 -2.07 -7.82
CA GLN A 27 -32.93 -2.40 -6.48
C GLN A 27 -31.86 -3.47 -6.63
N PRO A 28 -30.67 -3.35 -6.01
CA PRO A 28 -29.72 -4.44 -6.03
C PRO A 28 -30.41 -5.64 -5.40
N ALA A 29 -30.61 -6.68 -6.21
CA ALA A 29 -31.12 -7.96 -5.77
C ALA A 29 -30.34 -8.37 -4.52
N LYS A 30 -31.06 -8.60 -3.41
CA LYS A 30 -30.52 -9.25 -2.22
C LYS A 30 -29.85 -10.55 -2.66
N VAL A 31 -28.53 -10.54 -2.73
CA VAL A 31 -27.72 -11.75 -2.85
C VAL A 31 -27.78 -12.40 -1.47
N LEU A 32 -28.69 -13.36 -1.30
CA LEU A 32 -28.56 -14.36 -0.24
C LEU A 32 -27.38 -15.26 -0.65
N GLU A 33 -26.20 -15.01 -0.11
CA GLU A 33 -25.21 -16.07 0.07
C GLU A 33 -25.79 -17.07 1.09
N ASP A 34 -25.54 -18.37 0.89
CA ASP A 34 -25.95 -19.42 1.82
C ASP A 34 -25.29 -19.16 3.18
N PRO A 35 -26.04 -18.70 4.21
CA PRO A 35 -25.47 -18.37 5.51
C PRO A 35 -24.85 -19.59 6.20
N SER A 36 -25.16 -20.80 5.74
CA SER A 36 -24.72 -22.05 6.38
C SER A 36 -23.25 -22.39 6.08
N ALA A 37 -22.70 -21.99 4.93
CA ALA A 37 -21.33 -22.36 4.54
C ALA A 37 -20.26 -21.71 5.42
N TYR A 38 -20.55 -20.54 5.99
CA TYR A 38 -19.62 -19.78 6.83
C TYR A 38 -20.13 -19.56 8.25
N ALA A 39 -21.22 -20.22 8.66
CA ALA A 39 -21.83 -20.02 9.97
C ALA A 39 -20.85 -20.22 11.14
N GLU A 40 -20.01 -21.25 11.07
CA GLU A 40 -19.00 -21.52 12.10
C GLU A 40 -17.93 -20.43 12.16
N VAL A 41 -17.50 -19.93 11.01
CA VAL A 41 -16.49 -18.86 10.93
C VAL A 41 -17.09 -17.54 11.42
N VAL A 42 -18.32 -17.21 11.02
CA VAL A 42 -19.03 -16.02 11.50
C VAL A 42 -19.21 -16.08 13.02
N ALA A 43 -19.62 -17.22 13.58
CA ALA A 43 -19.77 -17.38 15.03
C ALA A 43 -18.43 -17.23 15.77
N LEU A 44 -17.33 -17.72 15.19
CA LEU A 44 -15.98 -17.52 15.73
C LEU A 44 -15.58 -16.05 15.72
N LEU A 45 -15.82 -15.35 14.60
CA LEU A 45 -15.50 -13.92 14.46
C LEU A 45 -16.37 -13.06 15.40
N GLU A 46 -17.66 -13.34 15.54
CA GLU A 46 -18.56 -12.65 16.47
C GLU A 46 -18.11 -12.81 17.92
N ARG A 47 -17.66 -14.01 18.31
CA ARG A 47 -17.09 -14.26 19.63
C ARG A 47 -15.80 -13.46 19.85
N GLU A 48 -14.93 -13.39 18.85
CA GLU A 48 -13.69 -12.62 18.92
C GLU A 48 -13.98 -11.13 19.11
N VAL A 49 -14.83 -10.55 18.27
CA VAL A 49 -15.28 -9.15 18.41
C VAL A 49 -15.87 -8.90 19.79
N GLY A 50 -16.78 -9.77 20.24
CA GLY A 50 -17.41 -9.65 21.55
C GLY A 50 -16.41 -9.68 22.70
N SER A 51 -15.38 -10.53 22.61
CA SER A 51 -14.32 -10.61 23.62
C SER A 51 -13.46 -9.36 23.64
N GLN A 52 -13.02 -8.88 22.47
CA GLN A 52 -12.21 -7.67 22.37
C GLN A 52 -13.00 -6.44 22.86
N LEU A 53 -14.25 -6.26 22.43
CA LEU A 53 -15.08 -5.14 22.86
C LEU A 53 -15.33 -5.17 24.37
N THR A 54 -15.60 -6.34 24.93
CA THR A 54 -15.79 -6.48 26.39
C THR A 54 -14.54 -6.04 27.16
N ARG A 55 -13.35 -6.43 26.71
CA ARG A 55 -12.09 -6.02 27.33
C ARG A 55 -11.89 -4.50 27.23
N HIS A 56 -12.12 -3.93 26.06
CA HIS A 56 -12.02 -2.49 25.83
C HIS A 56 -12.95 -1.68 26.76
N LEU A 57 -14.20 -2.10 26.90
CA LEU A 57 -15.16 -1.45 27.81
C LEU A 57 -14.72 -1.59 29.28
N GLN A 58 -14.23 -2.77 29.68
CA GLN A 58 -13.73 -3.01 31.04
C GLN A 58 -12.53 -2.13 31.40
N GLU A 59 -11.60 -1.92 30.47
CA GLU A 59 -10.44 -1.03 30.66
C GLU A 59 -10.85 0.42 30.89
N ARG A 60 -12.03 0.82 30.39
CA ARG A 60 -12.65 2.13 30.63
C ARG A 60 -13.55 2.17 31.87
N GLY A 61 -13.65 1.06 32.61
CA GLY A 61 -14.55 0.95 33.77
C GLY A 61 -16.03 0.84 33.39
N GLU A 62 -16.34 0.57 32.11
CA GLU A 62 -17.71 0.36 31.62
C GLU A 62 -18.06 -1.13 31.67
N LEU A 63 -19.01 -1.50 32.54
CA LEU A 63 -19.52 -2.87 32.63
C LEU A 63 -20.86 -2.98 31.90
N ARG A 64 -20.82 -3.21 30.60
CA ARG A 64 -22.01 -3.35 29.76
C ARG A 64 -21.84 -4.45 28.72
N HIS A 65 -22.92 -5.18 28.47
CA HIS A 65 -23.00 -6.12 27.35
C HIS A 65 -23.52 -5.39 26.11
N VAL A 66 -22.80 -5.54 24.99
CA VAL A 66 -23.17 -4.98 23.68
C VAL A 66 -23.29 -6.16 22.73
N SER A 67 -24.42 -6.27 22.04
CA SER A 67 -24.62 -7.33 21.04
C SER A 67 -23.75 -7.05 19.83
N VAL A 68 -23.21 -8.12 19.25
CA VAL A 68 -22.41 -8.08 18.04
C VAL A 68 -23.07 -8.99 17.01
N SER A 69 -23.14 -8.55 15.76
CA SER A 69 -23.47 -9.43 14.64
C SER A 69 -22.58 -9.12 13.46
N ILE A 70 -22.24 -10.15 12.67
CA ILE A 70 -21.41 -10.00 11.48
C ILE A 70 -22.21 -10.43 10.25
N ARG A 71 -22.16 -9.59 9.20
CA ARG A 71 -22.64 -9.96 7.86
C ARG A 71 -21.45 -10.06 6.92
N LEU A 72 -21.24 -11.25 6.37
CA LEU A 72 -20.20 -11.50 5.37
C LEU A 72 -20.75 -11.29 3.95
N ASN A 73 -19.92 -10.75 3.07
CA ASN A 73 -20.10 -10.75 1.64
C ASN A 73 -18.83 -11.36 1.01
N ALA A 74 -18.84 -12.67 0.79
CA ALA A 74 -17.67 -13.40 0.32
C ALA A 74 -17.26 -12.98 -1.10
N LYS A 75 -18.24 -12.68 -1.96
CA LYS A 75 -17.97 -12.16 -3.32
C LYS A 75 -17.25 -10.82 -3.31
N ALA A 76 -17.71 -9.89 -2.48
CA ALA A 76 -17.07 -8.58 -2.34
C ALA A 76 -15.81 -8.63 -1.47
N ARG A 77 -15.49 -9.78 -0.86
CA ARG A 77 -14.41 -9.93 0.13
C ARG A 77 -14.53 -8.89 1.24
N SER A 78 -15.75 -8.66 1.71
CA SER A 78 -16.03 -7.67 2.74
C SER A 78 -16.90 -8.23 3.87
N MET A 79 -16.82 -7.62 5.05
CA MET A 79 -17.74 -7.92 6.15
C MET A 79 -18.20 -6.64 6.85
N VAL A 80 -19.42 -6.68 7.38
CA VAL A 80 -20.01 -5.60 8.19
C VAL A 80 -20.20 -6.11 9.61
N ILE A 81 -19.56 -5.46 10.58
CA ILE A 81 -19.72 -5.72 12.00
C ILE A 81 -20.70 -4.71 12.56
N SER A 82 -21.79 -5.19 13.14
CA SER A 82 -22.83 -4.36 13.74
C SER A 82 -22.81 -4.50 15.25
N PHE A 83 -22.48 -3.41 15.94
CA PHE A 83 -22.65 -3.26 17.38
C PHE A 83 -24.08 -2.79 17.67
N GLY A 84 -24.76 -3.49 18.58
CA GLY A 84 -26.07 -3.09 19.08
C GLY A 84 -26.02 -1.84 19.96
N PRO A 85 -27.17 -1.42 20.50
CA PRO A 85 -27.25 -0.24 21.35
C PRO A 85 -26.28 -0.33 22.53
N GLY A 86 -25.40 0.66 22.66
CA GLY A 86 -24.58 0.80 23.85
C GLY A 86 -23.09 0.97 23.69
N TYR A 87 -22.63 0.91 22.47
CA TYR A 87 -21.30 1.31 22.10
C TYR A 87 -21.45 2.27 20.91
N LEU A 88 -20.99 3.50 21.11
CA LEU A 88 -20.85 4.49 20.05
C LEU A 88 -19.50 5.17 20.31
N PRO A 89 -18.47 4.82 19.54
CA PRO A 89 -17.22 5.53 19.60
C PRO A 89 -17.33 6.90 18.93
N GLY A 90 -16.42 7.83 19.22
CA GLY A 90 -16.34 9.09 18.49
C GLY A 90 -15.71 10.28 19.22
N PRO A 91 -15.84 11.49 18.66
CA PRO A 91 -15.23 12.73 19.16
C PRO A 91 -15.50 13.02 20.65
N ASP A 92 -16.70 12.68 21.13
CA ASP A 92 -17.12 12.89 22.51
C ASP A 92 -16.47 11.92 23.52
N ARG A 93 -15.71 10.93 23.03
CA ARG A 93 -15.06 9.86 23.82
C ARG A 93 -13.56 9.73 23.56
N GLY A 94 -12.95 10.77 22.98
CA GLY A 94 -11.53 10.79 22.63
C GLY A 94 -11.21 9.82 21.51
N TYR A 95 -12.04 9.85 20.46
CA TYR A 95 -11.85 9.11 19.21
C TYR A 95 -11.46 7.64 19.44
N ASP A 96 -12.24 6.96 20.30
CA ASP A 96 -12.07 5.58 20.71
C ASP A 96 -12.27 4.56 19.58
N GLU A 97 -12.67 5.01 18.39
CA GLU A 97 -12.70 4.18 17.18
C GLU A 97 -11.31 3.65 16.78
N LEU A 98 -10.22 4.21 17.31
CA LEU A 98 -8.87 3.66 17.12
C LEU A 98 -8.75 2.20 17.57
N PHE A 99 -9.59 1.75 18.51
CA PHE A 99 -9.67 0.34 18.92
C PHE A 99 -10.21 -0.58 17.81
N LEU A 100 -10.98 -0.06 16.86
CA LEU A 100 -11.54 -0.83 15.74
C LEU A 100 -10.47 -1.30 14.75
N ILE A 101 -9.32 -0.61 14.70
CA ILE A 101 -8.21 -0.92 13.79
C ILE A 101 -7.58 -2.28 14.11
N PRO A 102 -7.01 -2.52 15.32
CA PRO A 102 -6.44 -3.82 15.67
C PRO A 102 -7.50 -4.93 15.69
N MET A 103 -8.77 -4.59 15.98
CA MET A 103 -9.88 -5.53 15.82
C MET A 103 -10.03 -5.96 14.37
N ALA A 104 -10.15 -5.02 13.43
CA ALA A 104 -10.28 -5.33 12.01
C ALA A 104 -9.12 -6.21 11.52
N SER A 105 -7.87 -5.90 11.89
CA SER A 105 -6.71 -6.73 11.54
C SER A 105 -6.83 -8.17 12.07
N SER A 106 -7.25 -8.32 13.33
CA SER A 106 -7.48 -9.63 13.95
C SER A 106 -8.58 -10.42 13.23
N LEU A 107 -9.68 -9.77 12.86
CA LEU A 107 -10.78 -10.41 12.14
C LEU A 107 -10.38 -10.86 10.74
N ARG A 108 -9.61 -10.04 10.01
CA ARG A 108 -9.06 -10.44 8.71
C ARG A 108 -8.17 -11.66 8.86
N PHE A 109 -7.29 -11.68 9.86
CA PHE A 109 -6.42 -12.81 10.14
C PHE A 109 -7.22 -14.10 10.42
N TYR A 110 -8.21 -14.04 11.32
CA TYR A 110 -9.02 -15.22 11.65
C TYR A 110 -9.88 -15.67 10.46
N ALA A 111 -10.43 -14.73 9.67
CA ALA A 111 -11.12 -15.05 8.43
C ALA A 111 -10.20 -15.77 7.44
N GLU A 112 -9.00 -15.25 7.19
CA GLU A 112 -8.03 -15.83 6.27
C GLU A 112 -7.59 -17.23 6.72
N LYS A 113 -7.38 -17.45 8.02
CA LYS A 113 -7.10 -18.78 8.61
C LYS A 113 -8.24 -19.78 8.40
N SER A 114 -9.46 -19.30 8.27
CA SER A 114 -10.65 -20.11 7.95
C SER A 114 -10.94 -20.21 6.45
N GLY A 115 -10.02 -19.76 5.58
CA GLY A 115 -10.19 -19.80 4.13
C GLY A 115 -11.05 -18.68 3.55
N LEU A 116 -11.39 -17.66 4.35
CA LEU A 116 -12.12 -16.47 3.94
C LEU A 116 -11.17 -15.30 3.69
N ILE A 117 -11.05 -14.88 2.44
CA ILE A 117 -10.29 -13.67 2.11
C ILE A 117 -11.21 -12.47 2.32
N VAL A 118 -10.92 -11.66 3.34
CA VAL A 118 -11.64 -10.42 3.63
C VAL A 118 -10.69 -9.23 3.64
N ASN A 119 -10.99 -8.28 2.76
CA ASN A 119 -10.24 -7.04 2.60
C ASN A 119 -10.89 -5.93 3.40
N ASP A 120 -12.17 -5.66 3.12
CA ASP A 120 -12.86 -4.48 3.63
C ASP A 120 -13.74 -4.86 4.83
N ILE A 121 -13.66 -4.04 5.87
CA ILE A 121 -14.38 -4.24 7.12
C ILE A 121 -15.07 -2.94 7.50
N ASP A 122 -16.40 -2.99 7.56
CA ASP A 122 -17.24 -1.86 7.96
C ASP A 122 -17.79 -2.07 9.37
N PHE A 123 -17.91 -0.98 10.12
CA PHE A 123 -18.50 -0.98 11.46
C PHE A 123 -19.77 -0.15 11.48
N LEU A 124 -20.83 -0.74 12.04
CA LEU A 124 -22.11 -0.07 12.31
C LEU A 124 -22.37 -0.01 13.82
N PHE A 125 -22.88 1.11 14.28
CA PHE A 125 -23.25 1.40 15.65
C PHE A 125 -24.73 1.70 15.68
N ASP A 126 -25.53 0.81 16.30
CA ASP A 126 -26.99 0.89 16.29
C ASP A 126 -27.58 1.07 14.87
N GLY A 127 -26.96 0.38 13.90
CA GLY A 127 -27.39 0.35 12.50
C GLY A 127 -26.90 1.52 11.63
N LYS A 128 -26.08 2.44 12.16
CA LYS A 128 -25.54 3.60 11.44
C LYS A 128 -24.01 3.61 11.42
N THR A 129 -23.39 4.28 10.45
CA THR A 129 -21.94 4.53 10.47
C THR A 129 -21.57 5.66 11.43
N LEU A 130 -20.29 5.80 11.76
CA LEU A 130 -19.83 6.91 12.61
C LEU A 130 -20.06 8.28 11.96
N GLU A 131 -19.94 8.36 10.64
CA GLU A 131 -20.12 9.59 9.87
C GLU A 131 -21.57 10.07 9.91
N GLU A 132 -22.54 9.15 10.04
CA GLU A 132 -23.94 9.51 10.25
C GLU A 132 -24.19 10.12 11.63
N TYR A 133 -23.35 9.81 12.63
CA TYR A 133 -23.40 10.44 13.95
C TYR A 133 -22.59 11.74 14.01
N TYR A 134 -21.45 11.80 13.32
CA TYR A 134 -20.48 12.89 13.39
C TYR A 134 -20.12 13.45 12.00
N PRO A 135 -21.10 13.97 11.23
CA PRO A 135 -20.88 14.36 9.83
C PRO A 135 -19.90 15.53 9.66
N GLU A 136 -19.83 16.44 10.65
CA GLU A 136 -18.92 17.58 10.61
C GLU A 136 -17.50 17.18 11.06
N ASP A 137 -17.37 16.45 12.18
CA ASP A 137 -16.06 16.06 12.72
C ASP A 137 -15.32 15.04 11.84
N LEU A 138 -16.08 14.16 11.17
CA LEU A 138 -15.56 13.10 10.30
C LEU A 138 -15.63 13.47 8.81
N ALA A 139 -15.94 14.72 8.48
CA ALA A 139 -15.94 15.20 7.10
C ALA A 139 -14.61 14.89 6.38
N VAL A 140 -14.73 14.48 5.12
CA VAL A 140 -13.60 14.21 4.23
C VAL A 140 -13.51 15.35 3.23
N PRO A 141 -12.42 16.15 3.24
CA PRO A 141 -12.28 17.24 2.31
C PRO A 141 -12.14 16.71 0.87
N PRO A 142 -12.65 17.43 -0.13
CA PRO A 142 -12.46 17.06 -1.52
C PRO A 142 -10.96 17.06 -1.84
N GLN A 143 -10.54 16.10 -2.66
CA GLN A 143 -9.17 16.07 -3.14
C GLN A 143 -8.88 17.30 -3.99
N ALA A 144 -7.72 17.91 -3.78
CA ALA A 144 -7.18 18.93 -4.65
C ALA A 144 -7.01 18.37 -6.06
N ARG A 145 -7.13 19.23 -7.07
CA ARG A 145 -7.01 18.83 -8.47
C ARG A 145 -5.64 18.19 -8.70
N ALA A 146 -5.63 16.94 -9.17
CA ALA A 146 -4.41 16.22 -9.50
C ALA A 146 -3.55 17.03 -10.48
N ARG A 147 -2.27 17.16 -10.18
CA ARG A 147 -1.28 17.77 -11.08
C ARG A 147 -0.83 16.73 -12.09
N SER A 148 -0.56 17.16 -13.33
CA SER A 148 -0.02 16.28 -14.37
C SER A 148 1.42 15.84 -14.10
N THR A 149 2.13 16.56 -13.22
CA THR A 149 3.52 16.29 -12.86
C THR A 149 3.69 16.55 -11.38
N HIS A 150 4.18 15.53 -10.67
CA HIS A 150 4.45 15.61 -9.24
C HIS A 150 5.82 16.24 -9.02
N THR A 151 5.90 17.07 -7.98
CA THR A 151 7.07 17.90 -7.64
C THR A 151 7.48 17.73 -6.18
N SER A 152 6.55 17.38 -5.30
CA SER A 152 6.86 17.16 -3.89
C SER A 152 6.02 16.08 -3.22
N ALA A 153 6.60 15.45 -2.20
CA ALA A 153 5.95 14.45 -1.36
C ALA A 153 6.12 14.80 0.12
N LEU A 154 5.16 14.41 0.95
CA LEU A 154 5.37 14.29 2.39
C LEU A 154 5.63 12.82 2.74
N VAL A 155 6.82 12.53 3.26
CA VAL A 155 7.13 11.24 3.89
C VAL A 155 6.98 11.41 5.40
N SER A 156 5.91 10.82 5.93
CA SER A 156 5.55 10.92 7.34
C SER A 156 6.05 9.69 8.09
N ALA A 157 7.06 9.86 8.95
CA ALA A 157 7.40 8.86 9.96
C ALA A 157 6.44 9.02 11.14
N SER A 158 5.55 8.08 11.32
CA SER A 158 4.45 8.23 12.27
C SER A 158 4.87 8.16 13.73
N HIS A 159 3.99 8.63 14.61
CA HIS A 159 4.16 8.64 16.07
C HIS A 159 5.31 9.55 16.56
N GLY A 160 5.76 9.32 17.80
CA GLY A 160 6.80 10.10 18.47
C GLY A 160 6.46 10.35 19.93
N TYR A 161 7.41 10.91 20.66
CA TYR A 161 7.30 11.22 22.07
C TYR A 161 6.31 12.37 22.30
N ILE A 162 5.31 12.15 23.15
CA ILE A 162 4.25 13.11 23.48
C ILE A 162 4.07 13.27 24.99
N SER A 163 3.54 14.42 25.42
CA SER A 163 3.10 14.66 26.80
C SER A 163 1.61 14.37 26.89
N LEU A 164 1.21 13.46 27.79
CA LEU A 164 -0.19 13.03 27.90
C LEU A 164 -1.03 14.03 28.67
N HIS A 165 -2.24 14.27 28.22
CA HIS A 165 -3.26 14.89 29.05
C HIS A 165 -3.93 13.87 30.02
N PRO A 166 -4.39 14.28 31.22
CA PRO A 166 -3.99 15.47 31.96
C PRO A 166 -2.69 15.28 32.76
N SER A 167 -2.09 14.09 32.77
CA SER A 167 -0.97 13.73 33.67
C SER A 167 0.32 14.50 33.40
N ARG A 168 0.49 15.03 32.19
CA ARG A 168 1.72 15.66 31.65
C ARG A 168 2.93 14.73 31.60
N GLU A 169 2.71 13.44 31.82
CA GLU A 169 3.76 12.43 31.65
C GLU A 169 4.18 12.40 30.19
N TRP A 170 5.49 12.36 29.94
CA TRP A 170 6.01 12.18 28.60
C TRP A 170 6.26 10.70 28.31
N LYS A 171 5.75 10.21 27.19
CA LYS A 171 6.01 8.84 26.73
C LYS A 171 5.96 8.71 25.21
N PHE A 172 6.47 7.59 24.69
CA PHE A 172 6.22 7.19 23.32
C PHE A 172 4.76 6.76 23.14
N GLN A 173 4.21 7.00 21.96
CA GLN A 173 2.80 6.69 21.67
C GLN A 173 2.54 5.20 21.57
N ARG A 174 3.53 4.42 21.10
CA ARG A 174 3.38 2.99 20.87
C ARG A 174 4.06 2.16 21.96
N PRO A 175 3.51 1.00 22.33
CA PRO A 175 4.25 0.04 23.15
C PRO A 175 5.40 -0.59 22.35
N ALA A 176 6.36 -1.18 23.05
CA ALA A 176 7.48 -1.93 22.47
C ALA A 176 7.44 -3.40 22.95
N PRO A 177 6.44 -4.20 22.57
CA PRO A 177 6.15 -5.51 23.17
C PRO A 177 7.31 -6.51 23.05
N LEU A 178 8.11 -6.39 21.99
CA LEU A 178 9.30 -7.23 21.74
C LEU A 178 10.59 -6.39 21.67
N GLY A 179 10.59 -5.22 22.33
CA GLY A 179 11.76 -4.34 22.41
C GLY A 179 11.99 -3.42 21.20
N ILE A 180 11.14 -3.48 20.16
CA ILE A 180 11.12 -2.51 19.06
C ILE A 180 10.14 -1.38 19.38
N GLN A 181 10.63 -0.15 19.34
CA GLN A 181 9.84 1.06 19.48
C GLN A 181 9.56 1.67 18.10
N GLU A 182 8.31 1.60 17.64
CA GLU A 182 7.86 2.14 16.35
C GLU A 182 8.23 3.63 16.20
N ASP A 183 7.97 4.43 17.24
CA ASP A 183 8.21 5.87 17.29
C ASP A 183 9.65 6.28 16.93
N THR A 184 10.63 5.40 17.18
CA THR A 184 12.04 5.63 16.87
C THR A 184 12.52 4.85 15.64
N LEU A 185 11.78 3.83 15.23
CA LEU A 185 12.11 2.99 14.08
C LEU A 185 11.63 3.60 12.76
N SER A 186 10.38 4.09 12.70
CA SER A 186 9.79 4.65 11.49
C SER A 186 10.59 5.81 10.87
N PRO A 187 11.32 6.67 11.63
CA PRO A 187 12.18 7.69 11.03
C PRO A 187 13.31 7.12 10.18
N LEU A 188 13.86 5.94 10.50
CA LEU A 188 14.93 5.30 9.71
C LEU A 188 14.42 4.84 8.34
N PHE A 189 13.20 4.29 8.30
CA PHE A 189 12.51 3.95 7.05
C PHE A 189 12.19 5.21 6.24
N GLY A 190 11.77 6.29 6.93
CA GLY A 190 11.55 7.59 6.31
C GLY A 190 12.81 8.22 5.72
N ASP A 191 13.97 8.07 6.36
CA ASP A 191 15.27 8.52 5.85
C ASP A 191 15.59 7.85 4.50
N GLU A 192 15.38 6.54 4.45
CA GLU A 192 15.66 5.74 3.25
C GLU A 192 14.67 6.02 2.12
N LEU A 193 13.38 6.09 2.42
CA LEU A 193 12.36 6.42 1.41
C LEU A 193 12.54 7.83 0.84
N GLN A 194 12.93 8.80 1.67
CA GLN A 194 13.24 10.14 1.23
C GLN A 194 14.33 10.12 0.14
N GLY A 195 15.48 9.50 0.43
CA GLY A 195 16.59 9.44 -0.52
C GLY A 195 16.21 8.75 -1.82
N LEU A 196 15.41 7.68 -1.74
CA LEU A 196 14.92 6.97 -2.92
C LEU A 196 13.97 7.81 -3.78
N ILE A 197 13.00 8.50 -3.17
CA ILE A 197 12.07 9.37 -3.90
C ILE A 197 12.81 10.55 -4.55
N GLU A 198 13.74 11.20 -3.83
CA GLU A 198 14.55 12.29 -4.36
C GLU A 198 15.42 11.81 -5.54
N GLN A 199 16.08 10.65 -5.40
CA GLN A 199 17.02 10.13 -6.39
C GLN A 199 16.34 9.54 -7.63
N ARG A 200 15.27 8.76 -7.45
CA ARG A 200 14.66 7.95 -8.53
C ARG A 200 13.41 8.58 -9.12
N SER A 201 12.69 9.37 -8.34
CA SER A 201 11.46 10.02 -8.76
C SER A 201 11.60 11.54 -8.92
N GLY A 202 12.69 12.15 -8.46
CA GLY A 202 12.99 13.58 -8.67
C GLY A 202 12.09 14.53 -7.89
N LEU A 203 11.43 14.06 -6.83
CA LEU A 203 10.55 14.88 -5.99
C LEU A 203 11.33 15.53 -4.84
N THR A 204 10.90 16.72 -4.44
CA THR A 204 11.30 17.30 -3.15
C THR A 204 10.53 16.61 -2.02
N VAL A 205 11.24 16.06 -1.03
CA VAL A 205 10.58 15.39 0.10
C VAL A 205 10.56 16.29 1.34
N HIS A 206 9.39 16.41 1.93
CA HIS A 206 9.17 17.06 3.21
C HIS A 206 8.94 16.01 4.31
N ARG A 207 9.19 16.42 5.57
CA ARG A 207 8.95 15.58 6.75
C ARG A 207 8.22 16.38 7.83
N ALA A 208 7.37 15.69 8.57
CA ALA A 208 6.66 16.27 9.71
C ALA A 208 7.44 16.16 11.04
N ARG A 209 8.53 15.36 11.08
CA ARG A 209 9.38 15.16 12.26
C ARG A 209 10.83 15.59 11.99
N SER A 210 11.50 16.01 13.07
CA SER A 210 12.92 16.38 13.05
C SER A 210 13.84 15.16 12.90
N ARG A 211 15.08 15.40 12.46
CA ARG A 211 16.23 14.49 12.66
C ARG A 211 17.33 15.10 13.54
N SER A 212 17.03 16.21 14.21
CA SER A 212 17.97 16.85 15.14
C SER A 212 18.15 16.01 16.41
N THR A 213 19.41 15.83 16.81
CA THR A 213 19.79 15.18 18.07
C THR A 213 19.80 16.15 19.26
N GLU A 214 19.56 17.44 19.02
CA GLU A 214 19.40 18.43 20.08
C GLU A 214 18.21 18.09 20.98
N LEU A 215 18.31 18.46 22.26
CA LEU A 215 17.28 18.13 23.24
C LEU A 215 16.09 19.09 23.14
N HIS A 216 14.89 18.51 23.08
CA HIS A 216 13.64 19.23 23.23
C HIS A 216 13.54 19.82 24.65
N PRO A 217 13.29 21.13 24.80
CA PRO A 217 13.42 21.82 26.08
C PRO A 217 12.44 21.33 27.15
N GLU A 218 11.23 20.90 26.78
CA GLU A 218 10.20 20.50 27.76
C GLU A 218 10.28 19.00 28.13
N SER A 219 10.78 18.15 27.23
CA SER A 219 10.79 16.69 27.43
C SER A 219 12.16 16.11 27.76
N GLY A 220 13.24 16.85 27.45
CA GLY A 220 14.62 16.36 27.57
C GLY A 220 14.98 15.22 26.61
N LYS A 221 14.12 14.88 25.63
CA LYS A 221 14.43 13.90 24.58
C LYS A 221 14.99 14.59 23.34
N PRO A 222 15.84 13.92 22.54
CA PRO A 222 16.23 14.41 21.23
C PRO A 222 15.03 14.79 20.36
N TRP A 223 15.14 15.87 19.59
CA TRP A 223 14.10 16.33 18.67
C TRP A 223 13.67 15.26 17.67
N GLU A 224 14.59 14.37 17.27
CA GLU A 224 14.28 13.24 16.41
C GLU A 224 13.29 12.21 17.02
N HIS A 225 13.21 12.15 18.34
CA HIS A 225 12.23 11.31 19.04
C HIS A 225 10.88 11.98 19.18
N MET A 226 10.81 13.30 19.06
CA MET A 226 9.58 14.05 19.26
C MET A 226 8.59 13.79 18.13
N SER A 227 7.31 13.83 18.48
CA SER A 227 6.23 13.66 17.52
C SER A 227 6.10 14.87 16.58
N SER A 228 5.37 14.69 15.48
CA SER A 228 5.12 15.73 14.48
C SER A 228 4.47 16.97 15.11
N ARG A 229 3.55 16.76 16.05
CA ARG A 229 2.90 17.82 16.83
C ARG A 229 3.90 18.84 17.38
N TYR A 230 4.93 18.39 18.09
CA TYR A 230 5.89 19.28 18.75
C TYR A 230 6.88 19.89 17.77
N HIS A 231 7.28 19.14 16.75
CA HIS A 231 8.13 19.66 15.69
C HIS A 231 7.44 20.81 14.95
N LEU A 232 6.19 20.61 14.55
CA LEU A 232 5.39 21.60 13.85
C LEU A 232 5.00 22.77 14.76
N LYS A 233 4.79 22.56 16.06
CA LYS A 233 4.69 23.64 17.06
C LYS A 233 5.92 24.56 17.05
N ALA A 234 7.12 23.99 16.93
CA ALA A 234 8.35 24.77 16.94
C ALA A 234 8.58 25.53 15.61
N LEU A 235 8.18 24.93 14.48
CA LEU A 235 8.31 25.57 13.16
C LEU A 235 7.23 26.63 12.90
N PHE A 236 6.00 26.39 13.37
CA PHE A 236 4.82 27.21 13.09
C PHE A 236 4.00 27.46 14.37
N PRO A 237 4.58 28.17 15.38
CA PRO A 237 3.92 28.37 16.67
C PRO A 237 2.58 29.10 16.57
N GLU A 238 2.36 29.90 15.53
CA GLU A 238 1.13 30.61 15.24
C GLU A 238 0.05 29.75 14.54
N ARG A 239 0.43 28.62 13.94
CA ARG A 239 -0.48 27.71 13.21
C ARG A 239 -1.03 26.63 14.13
N THR A 240 -1.72 27.04 15.19
CA THR A 240 -2.35 26.11 16.14
C THR A 240 -3.41 25.22 15.48
N ASP A 241 -4.00 25.66 14.38
CA ASP A 241 -4.88 24.85 13.51
C ASP A 241 -4.16 23.63 12.91
N MET A 242 -2.84 23.66 12.81
CA MET A 242 -2.04 22.54 12.33
C MET A 242 -1.76 21.52 13.45
N TRP A 243 -1.26 21.95 14.60
CA TRP A 243 -0.68 21.06 15.62
C TRP A 243 -1.42 21.02 16.96
N ASN A 244 -2.51 21.78 17.12
CA ASN A 244 -3.26 21.93 18.37
C ASN A 244 -4.75 22.14 18.11
N GLU A 245 -5.33 21.27 17.30
CA GLU A 245 -6.72 21.36 16.82
C GLU A 245 -7.75 21.15 17.94
N PHE A 246 -7.35 20.54 19.06
CA PHE A 246 -8.24 20.19 20.15
C PHE A 246 -7.85 20.80 21.51
N PRO A 247 -7.58 22.12 21.59
CA PRO A 247 -6.97 22.74 22.78
C PRO A 247 -7.78 22.54 24.07
N ASN A 248 -9.09 22.36 23.94
CA ASN A 248 -10.03 22.27 25.04
C ASN A 248 -10.54 20.84 25.29
N SER A 249 -10.08 19.85 24.54
CA SER A 249 -10.47 18.46 24.80
C SER A 249 -9.93 18.01 26.16
N PRO A 250 -10.76 17.40 27.03
CA PRO A 250 -10.34 16.86 28.32
C PRO A 250 -9.76 15.43 28.21
N GLU A 251 -9.70 14.88 26.99
CA GLU A 251 -9.36 13.47 26.75
C GLU A 251 -7.87 13.19 26.90
N SER A 252 -7.54 12.02 27.46
CA SER A 252 -6.15 11.63 27.67
C SER A 252 -5.38 11.31 26.38
N ALA A 253 -6.11 11.01 25.30
CA ALA A 253 -5.57 10.72 23.97
C ALA A 253 -5.35 11.97 23.11
N ARG A 254 -5.72 13.17 23.59
CA ARG A 254 -5.71 14.42 22.83
C ARG A 254 -4.40 14.68 22.07
N GLU A 255 -3.25 14.62 22.74
CA GLU A 255 -1.97 14.95 22.09
C GLU A 255 -1.57 13.91 21.03
N LYS A 256 -2.02 12.65 21.17
CA LYS A 256 -1.86 11.61 20.15
C LYS A 256 -2.72 11.93 18.93
N GLU A 257 -3.96 12.36 19.14
CA GLU A 257 -4.87 12.74 18.05
C GLU A 257 -4.38 14.00 17.32
N GLU A 258 -3.91 15.01 18.07
CA GLU A 258 -3.30 16.20 17.48
C GLU A 258 -2.06 15.85 16.66
N ASP A 259 -1.24 14.88 17.07
CA ASP A 259 -0.12 14.37 16.28
C ASP A 259 -0.56 13.66 14.98
N ILE A 260 -1.66 12.90 15.04
CA ILE A 260 -2.30 12.28 13.88
C ILE A 260 -2.78 13.35 12.88
N ARG A 261 -3.45 14.41 13.36
CA ARG A 261 -3.97 15.49 12.50
C ARG A 261 -2.89 16.43 11.98
N ALA A 262 -1.81 16.63 12.73
CA ALA A 262 -0.74 17.56 12.36
C ALA A 262 -0.06 17.19 11.05
N ARG A 263 0.08 15.89 10.75
CA ARG A 263 0.75 15.38 9.55
C ARG A 263 -0.02 15.70 8.25
N PRO A 264 -1.30 15.32 8.08
CA PRO A 264 -2.07 15.72 6.91
C PRO A 264 -2.33 17.24 6.85
N ASN A 265 -2.49 17.92 8.00
CA ASN A 265 -2.62 19.39 8.01
C ASN A 265 -1.35 20.08 7.50
N TYR A 266 -0.17 19.55 7.83
CA TYR A 266 1.09 20.02 7.30
C TYR A 266 1.25 19.70 5.80
N ALA A 267 0.85 18.51 5.36
CA ALA A 267 0.81 18.15 3.94
C ALA A 267 -0.05 19.13 3.13
N ASN A 268 -1.23 19.48 3.66
CA ASN A 268 -2.15 20.46 3.07
C ASN A 268 -1.52 21.85 3.02
N HIS A 269 -0.86 22.27 4.10
CA HIS A 269 -0.18 23.57 4.16
C HIS A 269 0.92 23.70 3.10
N LEU A 270 1.68 22.63 2.86
CA LEU A 270 2.73 22.57 1.85
C LEU A 270 2.17 22.44 0.42
N GLY A 271 0.97 21.91 0.26
CA GLY A 271 0.40 21.58 -1.06
C GLY A 271 1.20 20.52 -1.80
N VAL A 272 1.64 19.47 -1.07
CA VAL A 272 2.37 18.32 -1.65
C VAL A 272 1.49 17.50 -2.59
N ASP A 273 2.11 16.79 -3.53
CA ASP A 273 1.40 16.00 -4.54
C ASP A 273 1.04 14.59 -4.08
N VAL A 274 1.70 14.09 -3.02
CA VAL A 274 1.42 12.78 -2.40
C VAL A 274 1.87 12.78 -0.93
N MET A 275 1.16 12.01 -0.09
CA MET A 275 1.57 11.76 1.29
C MET A 275 1.70 10.25 1.55
N LEU A 276 2.86 9.84 2.04
CA LEU A 276 3.19 8.44 2.38
C LEU A 276 3.46 8.36 3.89
N SER A 277 2.54 7.78 4.66
CA SER A 277 2.67 7.60 6.11
C SER A 277 3.27 6.23 6.42
N LEU A 278 4.40 6.19 7.14
CA LEU A 278 5.16 4.97 7.42
C LEU A 278 4.95 4.52 8.87
N HIS A 279 4.59 3.24 9.02
CA HIS A 279 4.29 2.59 10.29
C HIS A 279 4.88 1.18 10.38
N THR A 280 4.79 0.65 11.60
CA THR A 280 4.88 -0.80 11.87
C THR A 280 3.65 -1.22 12.65
N ASN A 281 3.08 -2.37 12.30
CA ASN A 281 1.80 -2.79 12.82
C ASN A 281 1.96 -3.47 14.19
N GLY A 282 0.88 -3.55 14.94
CA GLY A 282 0.84 -4.25 16.22
C GLY A 282 -0.50 -4.92 16.44
N SER A 283 -0.46 -6.15 16.97
CA SER A 283 -1.63 -6.92 17.36
C SER A 283 -1.39 -7.64 18.68
N ASP A 284 -2.48 -7.89 19.42
CA ASP A 284 -2.48 -8.78 20.59
C ASP A 284 -2.10 -10.21 20.23
N SER A 285 -2.30 -10.61 18.97
CA SER A 285 -1.88 -11.92 18.48
C SER A 285 -0.51 -11.84 17.81
N ALA A 286 0.46 -12.51 18.43
CA ALA A 286 1.84 -12.61 17.94
C ALA A 286 1.94 -13.43 16.63
N SER A 287 0.86 -14.02 16.12
CA SER A 287 0.85 -14.73 14.84
C SER A 287 0.57 -13.85 13.63
N LEU A 288 0.03 -12.64 13.82
CA LEU A 288 -0.16 -11.70 12.71
C LEU A 288 1.18 -11.15 12.27
N ARG A 289 1.43 -11.19 10.97
CA ARG A 289 2.69 -10.75 10.37
C ARG A 289 2.52 -10.38 8.90
N GLY A 290 3.46 -9.60 8.38
CA GLY A 290 3.52 -9.15 7.00
C GLY A 290 3.21 -7.67 6.78
N THR A 291 3.31 -7.26 5.51
CA THR A 291 3.05 -5.89 5.07
C THR A 291 1.58 -5.66 4.74
N GLU A 292 1.06 -4.50 5.14
CA GLU A 292 -0.25 -3.99 4.74
C GLU A 292 -0.17 -2.53 4.29
N VAL A 293 -1.05 -2.14 3.36
CA VAL A 293 -1.18 -0.73 2.94
C VAL A 293 -2.65 -0.34 2.99
N TYR A 294 -2.92 0.79 3.63
CA TYR A 294 -4.25 1.32 3.85
C TYR A 294 -4.48 2.60 3.06
N TYR A 295 -5.65 2.68 2.42
CA TYR A 295 -6.21 3.90 1.85
C TYR A 295 -7.44 4.31 2.66
N HIS A 296 -7.81 5.59 2.59
CA HIS A 296 -9.01 6.05 3.30
C HIS A 296 -10.26 5.53 2.59
N GLN A 297 -11.21 4.95 3.33
CA GLN A 297 -12.40 4.33 2.75
C GLN A 297 -13.23 5.29 1.86
N ASP A 298 -13.38 6.53 2.30
CA ASP A 298 -14.09 7.57 1.53
C ASP A 298 -13.22 8.26 0.47
N LYS A 299 -12.00 7.73 0.22
CA LYS A 299 -11.11 8.13 -0.88
C LYS A 299 -10.73 6.91 -1.72
N PRO A 300 -11.70 6.23 -2.35
CA PRO A 300 -11.43 5.02 -3.12
C PRO A 300 -10.47 5.25 -4.29
N GLN A 301 -10.30 6.49 -4.75
CA GLN A 301 -9.31 6.85 -5.76
C GLN A 301 -7.85 6.65 -5.31
N ASP A 302 -7.58 6.67 -4.00
CA ASP A 302 -6.23 6.44 -3.46
C ASP A 302 -5.85 4.94 -3.46
N LYS A 303 -6.82 4.06 -3.73
CA LYS A 303 -6.61 2.62 -3.80
C LYS A 303 -5.55 2.23 -4.83
N ALA A 304 -5.53 2.88 -6.00
CA ALA A 304 -4.57 2.56 -7.06
C ALA A 304 -3.12 2.81 -6.60
N LEU A 305 -2.87 3.86 -5.83
CA LEU A 305 -1.56 4.12 -5.22
C LEU A 305 -1.22 3.03 -4.21
N ALA A 306 -2.16 2.69 -3.33
CA ALA A 306 -1.97 1.68 -2.29
C ALA A 306 -1.65 0.29 -2.86
N ASP A 307 -2.40 -0.16 -3.88
CA ASP A 307 -2.16 -1.43 -4.56
C ASP A 307 -0.82 -1.45 -5.30
N SER A 308 -0.45 -0.34 -5.95
CA SER A 308 0.83 -0.22 -6.65
C SER A 308 2.01 -0.33 -5.67
N ILE A 309 1.90 0.28 -4.48
CA ILE A 309 2.88 0.15 -3.40
C ILE A 309 2.99 -1.30 -2.91
N LEU A 310 1.88 -1.98 -2.63
CA LEU A 310 1.93 -3.40 -2.24
C LEU A 310 2.58 -4.26 -3.32
N CYS A 311 2.31 -3.98 -4.59
CA CYS A 311 2.91 -4.71 -5.68
C CYS A 311 4.43 -4.49 -5.77
N GLY A 312 4.90 -3.24 -5.69
CA GLY A 312 6.32 -2.92 -5.65
C GLY A 312 7.03 -3.54 -4.45
N MET A 313 6.45 -3.43 -3.25
CA MET A 313 6.96 -4.09 -2.05
C MET A 313 7.04 -5.61 -2.21
N ARG A 314 6.02 -6.24 -2.82
CA ARG A 314 6.02 -7.68 -3.07
C ARG A 314 7.15 -8.13 -3.97
N GLU A 315 7.38 -7.44 -5.06
CA GLU A 315 8.44 -7.78 -6.00
C GLU A 315 9.82 -7.60 -5.37
N ILE A 316 10.09 -6.44 -4.75
CA ILE A 316 11.42 -6.11 -4.26
C ILE A 316 11.78 -6.86 -2.97
N ILE A 317 10.85 -7.02 -2.02
CA ILE A 317 11.11 -7.78 -0.79
C ILE A 317 11.35 -9.25 -1.12
N ARG A 318 10.52 -9.86 -1.99
CA ARG A 318 10.64 -11.29 -2.31
C ARG A 318 11.81 -11.62 -3.24
N ALA A 319 12.42 -10.60 -3.85
CA ALA A 319 13.69 -10.75 -4.55
C ALA A 319 14.87 -10.99 -3.58
N GLN A 320 14.74 -10.59 -2.31
CA GLN A 320 15.84 -10.68 -1.35
C GLN A 320 16.00 -12.10 -0.77
N PRO A 321 17.25 -12.57 -0.60
CA PRO A 321 17.52 -13.81 0.15
C PRO A 321 16.88 -13.77 1.55
N GLY A 322 16.19 -14.84 1.93
CA GLY A 322 15.51 -14.94 3.24
C GLY A 322 14.08 -14.36 3.28
N TYR A 323 13.67 -13.59 2.27
CA TYR A 323 12.37 -12.90 2.25
C TYR A 323 11.45 -13.32 1.10
N ARG A 324 11.84 -14.35 0.32
CA ARG A 324 11.04 -14.89 -0.79
C ARG A 324 9.59 -15.19 -0.43
N ASP A 325 9.37 -15.71 0.77
CA ASP A 325 8.03 -16.08 1.28
C ASP A 325 7.50 -15.07 2.31
N PHE A 326 8.08 -13.86 2.38
CA PHE A 326 7.62 -12.82 3.31
C PHE A 326 6.14 -12.49 3.03
N PRO A 327 5.28 -12.49 4.08
CA PRO A 327 3.85 -12.25 3.89
C PRO A 327 3.58 -10.78 3.50
N ILE A 328 2.89 -10.59 2.40
CA ILE A 328 2.50 -9.27 1.88
C ILE A 328 1.09 -9.44 1.36
N ARG A 329 0.16 -8.59 1.80
CA ARG A 329 -1.24 -8.74 1.40
C ARG A 329 -1.41 -8.59 -0.11
N GLU A 330 -2.37 -9.32 -0.66
CA GLU A 330 -2.63 -9.34 -2.11
C GLU A 330 -3.12 -7.98 -2.62
N SER A 331 -3.94 -7.28 -1.82
CA SER A 331 -4.51 -5.97 -2.15
C SER A 331 -4.52 -5.04 -0.95
N SER A 332 -4.61 -3.74 -1.22
CA SER A 332 -4.75 -2.70 -0.19
C SER A 332 -6.05 -2.85 0.59
N THR A 333 -6.07 -2.29 1.79
CA THR A 333 -7.22 -2.32 2.70
C THR A 333 -7.86 -0.95 2.83
N SER A 334 -9.19 -0.84 2.76
CA SER A 334 -9.86 0.39 3.16
C SER A 334 -9.93 0.51 4.69
N ALA A 335 -9.62 1.68 5.23
CA ALA A 335 -9.85 1.99 6.64
C ALA A 335 -10.10 3.49 6.84
N ARG A 336 -10.61 3.87 8.01
CA ARG A 336 -10.98 5.26 8.34
C ARG A 336 -9.94 5.92 9.26
N HIS A 337 -8.67 5.86 8.86
CA HIS A 337 -7.58 6.42 9.65
C HIS A 337 -7.54 7.95 9.56
N GLY A 338 -7.36 8.63 10.70
CA GLY A 338 -7.25 10.09 10.72
C GLY A 338 -6.09 10.64 9.86
N GLU A 339 -5.00 9.87 9.73
CA GLU A 339 -3.76 10.30 9.05
C GLU A 339 -3.92 10.49 7.54
N ASN A 340 -4.83 9.75 6.89
CA ASN A 340 -5.13 9.88 5.47
C ASN A 340 -6.54 10.42 5.19
N ARG A 341 -7.30 10.77 6.23
CA ARG A 341 -8.63 11.39 6.09
C ARG A 341 -8.57 12.84 5.62
N ILE A 342 -7.75 13.68 6.26
CA ILE A 342 -7.79 15.15 6.08
C ILE A 342 -6.90 15.62 4.91
N GLY A 343 -5.94 14.81 4.46
CA GLY A 343 -5.07 15.16 3.33
C GLY A 343 -5.87 15.43 2.06
N THR A 344 -5.55 16.50 1.33
CA THR A 344 -6.21 16.87 0.07
C THR A 344 -5.48 16.32 -1.15
N MET A 345 -4.40 15.56 -0.94
CA MET A 345 -3.64 14.82 -1.95
C MET A 345 -3.91 13.32 -1.79
N PRO A 346 -3.48 12.47 -2.75
CA PRO A 346 -3.42 11.03 -2.51
C PRO A 346 -2.61 10.71 -1.26
N SER A 347 -3.22 9.97 -0.32
CA SER A 347 -2.62 9.67 0.98
C SER A 347 -2.80 8.19 1.35
N VAL A 348 -1.69 7.52 1.67
CA VAL A 348 -1.71 6.12 2.10
C VAL A 348 -0.90 5.90 3.37
N ILE A 349 -1.26 4.86 4.11
CA ILE A 349 -0.54 4.37 5.29
C ILE A 349 0.11 3.04 4.93
N ILE A 350 1.42 2.93 5.12
CA ILE A 350 2.22 1.74 4.86
C ILE A 350 2.59 1.13 6.21
N GLU A 351 1.95 0.01 6.54
CA GLU A 351 2.30 -0.85 7.66
C GLU A 351 3.36 -1.85 7.19
N THR A 352 4.63 -1.55 7.44
CA THR A 352 5.76 -2.28 6.84
C THR A 352 5.83 -3.75 7.26
N ALA A 353 5.67 -4.03 8.56
CA ALA A 353 5.61 -5.36 9.17
C ALA A 353 5.04 -5.26 10.59
N TYR A 354 4.80 -6.38 11.28
CA TYR A 354 4.25 -6.39 12.64
C TYR A 354 5.35 -6.40 13.73
N HIS A 355 5.46 -5.32 14.53
CA HIS A 355 6.37 -5.26 15.67
C HIS A 355 5.93 -6.12 16.87
N SER A 356 4.76 -6.77 16.79
CA SER A 356 4.25 -7.75 17.75
C SER A 356 4.58 -9.20 17.37
N ASN A 357 5.16 -9.45 16.19
CA ASN A 357 5.55 -10.77 15.72
C ASN A 357 7.08 -10.93 15.73
N PRO A 358 7.63 -12.01 16.32
CA PRO A 358 9.08 -12.20 16.43
C PRO A 358 9.84 -12.24 15.10
N ASP A 359 9.27 -12.86 14.06
CA ASP A 359 9.94 -12.98 12.75
C ASP A 359 9.96 -11.63 12.02
N ASP A 360 8.86 -10.88 12.12
CA ASP A 360 8.78 -9.53 11.56
C ASP A 360 9.63 -8.53 12.33
N VAL A 361 9.77 -8.70 13.65
CA VAL A 361 10.73 -7.92 14.46
C VAL A 361 12.16 -8.13 13.97
N ALA A 362 12.54 -9.36 13.65
CA ALA A 362 13.85 -9.64 13.05
C ALA A 362 14.00 -8.96 11.67
N ALA A 363 12.95 -8.99 10.84
CA ALA A 363 12.92 -8.30 9.56
C ALA A 363 13.03 -6.77 9.70
N LEU A 364 12.30 -6.16 10.63
CA LEU A 364 12.33 -4.73 10.91
C LEU A 364 13.71 -4.22 11.37
N GLN A 365 14.53 -5.09 11.95
CA GLN A 365 15.90 -4.79 12.34
C GLN A 365 16.92 -5.03 11.23
N ASP A 366 16.55 -5.76 10.17
CA ASP A 366 17.43 -6.09 9.06
C ASP A 366 17.52 -4.92 8.06
N PRO A 367 18.72 -4.35 7.84
CA PRO A 367 18.92 -3.32 6.83
C PRO A 367 18.53 -3.76 5.41
N VAL A 368 18.66 -5.06 5.07
CA VAL A 368 18.27 -5.60 3.77
C VAL A 368 16.75 -5.49 3.58
N PHE A 369 15.98 -5.89 4.59
CA PHE A 369 14.52 -5.78 4.57
C PHE A 369 14.06 -4.32 4.54
N ARG A 370 14.67 -3.45 5.35
CA ARG A 370 14.36 -2.01 5.33
C ARG A 370 14.58 -1.42 3.93
N SER A 371 15.72 -1.75 3.31
CA SER A 371 16.03 -1.25 1.98
C SER A 371 15.08 -1.77 0.92
N ALA A 372 14.82 -3.08 0.92
CA ALA A 372 13.88 -3.68 -0.02
C ALA A 372 12.46 -3.13 0.15
N SER A 373 12.02 -2.90 1.38
CA SER A 373 10.71 -2.32 1.68
C SER A 373 10.58 -0.91 1.11
N MET A 374 11.55 -0.03 1.36
CA MET A 374 11.48 1.37 0.90
C MET A 374 11.71 1.52 -0.60
N LYS A 375 12.54 0.68 -1.21
CA LYS A 375 12.63 0.54 -2.68
C LYS A 375 11.29 0.10 -3.27
N GLY A 376 10.61 -0.84 -2.62
CA GLY A 376 9.28 -1.28 -3.01
C GLY A 376 8.23 -0.17 -2.94
N VAL A 377 8.24 0.64 -1.87
CA VAL A 377 7.36 1.82 -1.75
C VAL A 377 7.67 2.85 -2.84
N GLU A 378 8.94 3.18 -3.08
CA GLU A 378 9.33 4.10 -4.17
C GLU A 378 8.87 3.57 -5.53
N LYS A 379 9.14 2.29 -5.83
CA LYS A 379 8.73 1.66 -7.09
C LYS A 379 7.23 1.74 -7.29
N GLY A 380 6.45 1.39 -6.28
CA GLY A 380 4.99 1.44 -6.36
C GLY A 380 4.45 2.87 -6.55
N TYR A 381 4.99 3.85 -5.83
CA TYR A 381 4.67 5.26 -6.05
C TYR A 381 4.99 5.69 -7.49
N ARG A 382 6.20 5.41 -7.97
CA ARG A 382 6.67 5.82 -9.30
C ARG A 382 5.85 5.20 -10.42
N LEU A 383 5.48 3.92 -10.31
CA LEU A 383 4.63 3.26 -11.30
C LEU A 383 3.24 3.90 -11.36
N TRP A 384 2.63 4.14 -10.20
CA TRP A 384 1.33 4.81 -10.11
C TRP A 384 1.38 6.22 -10.69
N ALA A 385 2.41 7.01 -10.34
CA ALA A 385 2.55 8.38 -10.83
C ALA A 385 2.81 8.46 -12.35
N GLN A 386 3.34 7.38 -12.96
CA GLN A 386 3.60 7.27 -14.39
C GLN A 386 2.47 6.54 -15.15
N ASP A 387 1.37 6.18 -14.48
CA ASP A 387 0.28 5.37 -15.04
C ASP A 387 0.77 4.04 -15.65
N LYS A 388 1.75 3.41 -14.98
CA LYS A 388 2.32 2.12 -15.38
C LYS A 388 1.77 1.01 -14.50
N ALA A 389 1.43 -0.11 -15.13
CA ALA A 389 1.05 -1.32 -14.43
C ALA A 389 2.25 -1.92 -13.68
N CYS A 390 1.98 -2.49 -12.50
CA CYS A 390 2.95 -3.32 -11.82
C CYS A 390 2.91 -4.74 -12.40
N GLU A 391 3.89 -5.06 -13.24
CA GLU A 391 4.03 -6.35 -13.91
C GLU A 391 5.38 -6.97 -13.52
N PRO A 392 5.44 -8.30 -13.29
CA PRO A 392 6.69 -8.98 -12.97
C PRO A 392 7.73 -8.84 -14.08
N LEU A 393 9.00 -8.70 -13.70
CA LEU A 393 10.10 -8.82 -14.65
C LEU A 393 10.11 -10.20 -15.32
N MET A 394 9.94 -10.23 -16.64
CA MET A 394 9.83 -11.47 -17.40
C MET A 394 10.57 -11.39 -18.73
N LEU A 395 11.41 -12.38 -19.01
CA LEU A 395 12.03 -12.54 -20.33
C LEU A 395 11.02 -13.14 -21.34
N HIS A 396 10.95 -12.59 -22.53
CA HIS A 396 10.19 -13.20 -23.63
C HIS A 396 10.95 -14.38 -24.23
N PRO A 397 10.25 -15.36 -24.86
CA PRO A 397 10.90 -16.45 -25.57
C PRO A 397 11.89 -15.95 -26.63
N ILE A 398 13.09 -16.53 -26.62
CA ILE A 398 14.13 -16.26 -27.61
C ILE A 398 14.06 -17.38 -28.66
N PRO A 399 13.91 -17.06 -29.96
CA PRO A 399 13.87 -18.07 -31.00
C PRO A 399 15.22 -18.78 -31.13
N ASP A 400 15.18 -20.05 -31.51
CA ASP A 400 16.37 -20.79 -31.90
C ASP A 400 17.07 -20.10 -33.08
N VAL A 401 18.39 -20.14 -33.08
CA VAL A 401 19.22 -19.39 -34.04
C VAL A 401 20.21 -20.31 -34.74
N GLU A 402 20.27 -20.19 -36.06
CA GLU A 402 21.34 -20.75 -36.86
C GLU A 402 22.42 -19.70 -37.09
N VAL A 403 23.68 -20.05 -36.80
CA VAL A 403 24.83 -19.17 -36.99
C VAL A 403 25.82 -19.90 -37.91
N PRO A 404 26.19 -19.31 -39.07
CA PRO A 404 27.20 -19.91 -39.93
C PRO A 404 28.53 -20.13 -39.19
N LEU A 405 29.24 -21.20 -39.54
CA LEU A 405 30.60 -21.42 -39.05
C LEU A 405 31.48 -20.18 -39.32
N GLN A 406 32.34 -19.84 -38.36
CA GLN A 406 33.19 -18.64 -38.37
C GLN A 406 32.41 -17.31 -38.41
N ALA A 407 31.13 -17.30 -38.03
CA ALA A 407 30.31 -16.10 -37.94
C ALA A 407 29.82 -15.81 -36.52
N MET A 408 29.28 -14.59 -36.34
CA MET A 408 28.58 -14.14 -35.16
C MET A 408 27.20 -13.60 -35.56
N ARG A 409 26.21 -13.78 -34.69
CA ARG A 409 24.91 -13.09 -34.77
C ARG A 409 24.63 -12.35 -33.47
N GLU A 410 24.05 -11.16 -33.59
CA GLU A 410 23.53 -10.39 -32.47
C GLU A 410 22.06 -10.75 -32.24
N LEU A 411 21.70 -11.04 -30.99
CA LEU A 411 20.34 -11.32 -30.56
C LEU A 411 19.85 -10.17 -29.67
N THR A 412 18.58 -9.80 -29.86
CA THR A 412 17.89 -8.82 -29.00
C THR A 412 17.04 -9.56 -27.97
N VAL A 413 17.13 -9.14 -26.72
CA VAL A 413 16.37 -9.70 -25.60
C VAL A 413 15.18 -8.78 -25.32
N ALA A 414 13.98 -9.28 -25.60
CA ALA A 414 12.75 -8.61 -25.20
C ALA A 414 12.30 -9.09 -23.82
N PHE A 415 11.73 -8.19 -23.02
CA PHE A 415 11.23 -8.47 -21.69
C PHE A 415 10.00 -7.61 -21.37
N ALA A 416 9.26 -8.00 -20.34
CA ALA A 416 8.15 -7.29 -19.75
C ALA A 416 8.48 -6.86 -18.31
N GLY A 417 7.64 -6.00 -17.73
CA GLY A 417 7.83 -5.44 -16.40
C GLY A 417 8.54 -4.09 -16.39
N ASN A 418 8.81 -3.59 -15.19
CA ASN A 418 9.42 -2.27 -14.97
C ASN A 418 10.67 -2.40 -14.09
N PRO A 419 11.79 -2.91 -14.64
CA PRO A 419 13.00 -3.14 -13.88
C PRO A 419 13.68 -1.85 -13.44
N GLN A 420 14.46 -1.94 -12.37
CA GLN A 420 15.40 -0.91 -11.99
C GLN A 420 16.73 -1.10 -12.73
N TYR A 421 17.17 -0.09 -13.48
CA TYR A 421 18.46 -0.14 -14.15
C TYR A 421 19.62 0.15 -13.19
N PRO A 422 20.81 -0.41 -13.45
CA PRO A 422 21.17 -1.25 -14.62
C PRO A 422 20.58 -2.67 -14.61
N LEU A 423 20.43 -3.24 -15.81
CA LEU A 423 20.14 -4.65 -16.01
C LEU A 423 21.43 -5.46 -16.17
N GLU A 424 21.50 -6.61 -15.52
CA GLU A 424 22.52 -7.63 -15.72
C GLU A 424 21.92 -8.81 -16.49
N LEU A 425 22.59 -9.23 -17.56
CA LEU A 425 22.18 -10.35 -18.40
C LEU A 425 23.31 -11.40 -18.40
N GLU A 426 22.96 -12.63 -18.07
CA GLU A 426 23.88 -13.77 -18.13
C GLU A 426 23.34 -14.82 -19.10
N VAL A 427 24.20 -15.29 -20.01
CA VAL A 427 23.91 -16.38 -20.95
C VAL A 427 24.81 -17.55 -20.57
N VAL A 428 24.20 -18.58 -19.98
CA VAL A 428 24.92 -19.72 -19.41
C VAL A 428 24.60 -20.99 -20.18
N VAL A 429 25.60 -21.89 -20.27
CA VAL A 429 25.45 -23.17 -20.96
C VAL A 429 24.44 -24.03 -20.19
N ALA A 430 23.36 -24.43 -20.86
CA ALA A 430 22.40 -25.41 -20.34
C ALA A 430 22.77 -26.83 -20.77
N ASP A 431 23.12 -27.00 -22.05
CA ASP A 431 23.63 -28.25 -22.62
C ASP A 431 24.55 -27.92 -23.80
N CYS A 432 25.66 -28.63 -23.94
CA CYS A 432 26.67 -28.38 -24.97
C CYS A 432 27.16 -29.72 -25.51
N ASP A 433 26.89 -29.97 -26.80
CA ASP A 433 27.26 -31.20 -27.48
C ASP A 433 28.79 -31.45 -27.52
N ARG A 434 29.57 -30.38 -27.37
CA ARG A 434 31.04 -30.38 -27.32
C ARG A 434 31.53 -29.60 -26.09
N PRO A 435 31.60 -30.25 -24.92
CA PRO A 435 32.08 -29.62 -23.69
C PRO A 435 33.43 -28.90 -23.91
N GLY A 436 33.52 -27.63 -23.48
CA GLY A 436 34.71 -26.78 -23.65
C GLY A 436 34.70 -25.86 -24.88
N TYR A 437 33.76 -26.01 -25.81
CA TYR A 437 33.59 -25.13 -26.98
C TYR A 437 32.50 -24.06 -26.79
N CYS A 438 31.69 -24.18 -25.74
CA CYS A 438 30.62 -23.24 -25.41
C CYS A 438 31.11 -22.24 -24.34
N THR A 439 31.23 -20.96 -24.70
CA THR A 439 31.67 -19.89 -23.79
C THR A 439 30.47 -19.10 -23.28
N PRO A 440 30.21 -19.06 -21.96
CA PRO A 440 29.17 -18.19 -21.37
C PRO A 440 29.43 -16.72 -21.67
N TRP A 441 28.36 -15.92 -21.62
CA TRP A 441 28.42 -14.47 -21.84
C TRP A 441 27.75 -13.73 -20.68
N LYS A 442 28.27 -12.54 -20.34
CA LYS A 442 27.66 -11.63 -19.37
C LYS A 442 27.70 -10.21 -19.91
N GLY A 443 26.67 -9.43 -19.62
CA GLY A 443 26.63 -8.00 -19.97
C GLY A 443 25.79 -7.21 -18.98
N ARG A 444 26.04 -5.89 -18.97
CA ARG A 444 25.38 -4.92 -18.12
C ARG A 444 24.89 -3.75 -18.97
N PHE A 445 23.64 -3.36 -18.75
CA PHE A 445 22.93 -2.37 -19.55
C PHE A 445 22.45 -1.24 -18.64
N GLU A 446 22.96 -0.04 -18.87
CA GLU A 446 22.68 1.14 -18.03
C GLU A 446 21.51 1.98 -18.57
N ASP A 447 21.29 1.97 -19.89
CA ASP A 447 20.33 2.83 -20.56
C ASP A 447 18.95 2.15 -20.72
N PRO A 448 17.88 2.67 -20.11
CA PRO A 448 16.53 2.12 -20.23
C PRO A 448 15.92 2.27 -21.63
N ASP A 449 16.41 3.20 -22.45
CA ASP A 449 15.89 3.44 -23.80
C ASP A 449 16.66 2.64 -24.88
N ALA A 450 17.79 2.03 -24.52
CA ALA A 450 18.59 1.21 -25.41
C ALA A 450 18.12 -0.26 -25.45
N PRO A 451 18.14 -0.92 -26.63
CA PRO A 451 17.82 -2.34 -26.72
C PRO A 451 18.86 -3.20 -25.98
N VAL A 452 18.38 -4.18 -25.22
CA VAL A 452 19.23 -5.19 -24.58
C VAL A 452 19.63 -6.24 -25.62
N LYS A 453 20.95 -6.38 -25.85
CA LYS A 453 21.47 -7.25 -26.91
C LYS A 453 22.73 -8.00 -26.49
N PHE A 454 22.91 -9.21 -27.01
CA PHE A 454 24.13 -9.99 -26.83
C PHE A 454 24.51 -10.75 -28.11
N GLY A 455 25.78 -11.10 -28.24
CA GLY A 455 26.31 -11.83 -29.39
C GLY A 455 26.44 -13.33 -29.13
N VAL A 456 26.04 -14.14 -30.10
CA VAL A 456 26.34 -15.57 -30.17
C VAL A 456 27.31 -15.84 -31.33
N SER A 457 28.32 -16.68 -31.12
CA SER A 457 29.35 -16.95 -32.13
C SER A 457 29.59 -18.44 -32.35
N CYS A 458 29.95 -18.80 -33.57
CA CYS A 458 30.34 -20.17 -33.97
C CYS A 458 31.80 -20.17 -34.43
N SER A 459 32.74 -20.11 -33.49
CA SER A 459 34.19 -20.12 -33.76
C SER A 459 34.72 -21.50 -34.19
N SER A 460 33.91 -22.56 -34.08
CA SER A 460 34.24 -23.91 -34.54
C SER A 460 34.32 -24.00 -36.07
N THR A 461 35.13 -24.93 -36.58
CA THR A 461 35.17 -25.34 -38.00
C THR A 461 34.19 -26.46 -38.32
N GLU A 462 33.53 -27.01 -37.31
CA GLU A 462 32.57 -28.11 -37.44
C GLU A 462 31.19 -27.71 -36.90
N PRO A 463 30.11 -28.24 -37.49
CA PRO A 463 28.76 -28.07 -36.97
C PRO A 463 28.61 -28.62 -35.55
N GLY A 464 27.67 -28.02 -34.82
CA GLY A 464 27.30 -28.41 -33.47
C GLY A 464 26.13 -27.58 -32.96
N SER A 465 25.59 -27.95 -31.82
CA SER A 465 24.47 -27.26 -31.18
C SER A 465 24.70 -27.08 -29.68
N VAL A 466 24.32 -25.92 -29.18
CA VAL A 466 24.35 -25.59 -27.76
C VAL A 466 22.99 -25.06 -27.33
N ARG A 467 22.51 -25.54 -26.19
CA ARG A 467 21.35 -25.00 -25.51
C ARG A 467 21.83 -24.02 -24.45
N TRP A 468 21.33 -22.80 -24.50
CA TRP A 468 21.63 -21.73 -23.55
C TRP A 468 20.46 -21.48 -22.61
N ASN A 469 20.74 -21.01 -21.41
CA ASN A 469 19.78 -20.32 -20.55
C ASN A 469 20.17 -18.84 -20.45
N VAL A 470 19.20 -17.96 -20.67
CA VAL A 470 19.35 -16.51 -20.48
C VAL A 470 18.70 -16.13 -19.16
N LEU A 471 19.48 -15.49 -18.29
CA LEU A 471 19.06 -14.96 -17.00
C LEU A 471 19.16 -13.44 -17.03
N MET A 472 18.16 -12.78 -16.49
CA MET A 472 18.14 -11.31 -16.34
C MET A 472 17.89 -10.95 -14.88
N ARG A 473 18.66 -9.99 -14.39
CA ARG A 473 18.54 -9.40 -13.06
C ARG A 473 18.54 -7.88 -13.17
N ASP A 474 17.72 -7.21 -12.37
CA ASP A 474 17.72 -5.75 -12.26
C ASP A 474 18.56 -5.26 -11.06
N ALA A 475 18.77 -3.95 -10.94
CA ALA A 475 19.59 -3.36 -9.87
C ALA A 475 18.94 -3.36 -8.47
N ASP A 476 17.70 -3.86 -8.35
CA ASP A 476 17.06 -4.17 -7.07
C ASP A 476 17.00 -5.68 -6.79
N ASP A 477 17.83 -6.46 -7.50
CA ASP A 477 17.98 -7.92 -7.42
C ASP A 477 16.76 -8.73 -7.87
N VAL A 478 15.81 -8.12 -8.58
CA VAL A 478 14.68 -8.84 -9.18
C VAL A 478 15.20 -9.70 -10.33
N VAL A 479 14.91 -11.00 -10.29
CA VAL A 479 15.37 -11.97 -11.30
C VAL A 479 14.20 -12.49 -12.12
N ALA A 480 14.31 -12.42 -13.45
CA ALA A 480 13.36 -13.03 -14.37
C ALA A 480 13.50 -14.56 -14.40
N ALA A 481 12.41 -15.28 -14.69
CA ALA A 481 12.49 -16.69 -15.01
C ALA A 481 13.43 -16.92 -16.22
N PRO A 482 14.33 -17.93 -16.17
CA PRO A 482 15.29 -18.14 -17.25
C PRO A 482 14.59 -18.60 -18.53
N VAL A 483 15.03 -18.07 -19.67
CA VAL A 483 14.55 -18.48 -21.00
C VAL A 483 15.64 -19.25 -21.71
N ALA A 484 15.28 -20.43 -22.23
CA ALA A 484 16.19 -21.27 -22.98
C ALA A 484 16.02 -21.08 -24.50
N PHE A 485 17.12 -21.16 -25.24
CA PHE A 485 17.12 -21.24 -26.70
C PHE A 485 18.27 -22.12 -27.19
N THR A 486 18.15 -22.65 -28.40
CA THR A 486 19.19 -23.43 -29.06
C THR A 486 19.91 -22.57 -30.10
N GLN A 487 21.25 -22.59 -30.04
CA GLN A 487 22.10 -22.08 -31.10
C GLN A 487 22.69 -23.27 -31.87
N SER A 488 22.49 -23.26 -33.19
CA SER A 488 23.03 -24.25 -34.12
C SER A 488 24.12 -23.63 -34.99
N CYS A 489 25.33 -24.18 -34.92
CA CYS A 489 26.42 -23.84 -35.82
C CYS A 489 26.29 -24.64 -37.12
N VAL A 490 26.00 -23.96 -38.24
CA VAL A 490 25.70 -24.60 -39.52
C VAL A 490 26.72 -24.22 -40.59
N ARG A 491 26.92 -25.10 -41.58
CA ARG A 491 27.70 -24.73 -42.76
C ARG A 491 26.93 -23.65 -43.52
N ALA A 492 27.66 -22.64 -44.00
CA ALA A 492 27.10 -21.51 -44.73
C ALA A 492 26.37 -21.93 -46.00
#